data_AF-A0AB35ATV7-F1
#
_entry.id   AF-A0AB35ATV7-F1
#
_cell.length_a   1.000
_cell.length_b   1.000
_cell.length_c   1.000
_cell.angle_alpha   90.00
_cell.angle_beta   90.00
_cell.angle_gamma   90.00
#
_symmetry.space_group_name_H-M   'P 1'
#
loop_
_entity.id
_entity.type
_entity.pdbx_description
1 polymer ?
#
loop_
_entity_poly.entity_id
_entity_poly.type
_entity_poly.pdbx_seq_one_letter_code
_entity_poly.pdbx_strand_id
1 'polypeptide(L)'
;MSNRDEFSGRTKAAVALRANHHCSFRNCLQPTSGPSDESPEAVNMIGKAAHIHAAASGRGARRYLASMTREERTHIANAIWLCATHADLIDRDEVTYTADVLRAMKAEHEAKCAERQRNALSAGEPSPDLIAIGPDIVFVGKFLGVESEVWSFHLESFIDGDVHTLITFADRYDQTTTNDRYVLVNELGDGRALRAKPSVTRDTTGGYTVRCPVFPSAARISAADIPKSWALSDSHDLMTNNGNWAMVSGVDALPQQVKTCLSHQMGESPLHRDFGTRFAEYYNLLAGSLWLDRYLNLEVIRQAAIPYIDPTNNQQYTPLLCVERVFGIKILADTPTKNWLPIRVDLSVKGLGRWQHDLSVCIPPEPIRRWSFDEFLAGPCVRG
;
A
#
# COMPACT_ATOMS: atom_id res chain seq x y z
N MET A 1 37.97 -37.93 18.63
CA MET A 1 36.55 -37.67 18.91
C MET A 1 36.40 -36.18 19.19
N SER A 2 35.55 -35.48 18.43
CA SER A 2 35.37 -34.03 18.58
C SER A 2 34.72 -33.75 19.94
N ASN A 3 35.37 -32.95 20.79
CA ASN A 3 34.90 -32.57 22.13
C ASN A 3 33.78 -31.50 22.09
N ARG A 4 32.98 -31.50 21.02
CA ARG A 4 32.00 -30.46 20.70
C ARG A 4 30.59 -31.03 20.79
N ASP A 5 29.78 -30.40 21.63
CA ASP A 5 28.39 -30.79 21.83
C ASP A 5 27.52 -30.29 20.68
N GLU A 6 27.48 -31.07 19.60
CA GLU A 6 26.72 -30.75 18.39
C GLU A 6 25.22 -31.00 18.53
N PHE A 7 24.42 -30.18 17.86
CA PHE A 7 22.97 -30.39 17.75
C PHE A 7 22.65 -31.69 17.01
N SER A 8 21.67 -32.44 17.52
CA SER A 8 21.11 -33.60 16.81
C SER A 8 20.49 -33.20 15.47
N GLY A 9 20.39 -34.15 14.52
CA GLY A 9 19.70 -33.91 13.24
C GLY A 9 18.26 -33.42 13.43
N ARG A 10 17.55 -33.97 14.41
CA ARG A 10 16.19 -33.55 14.78
C ARG A 10 16.15 -32.10 15.27
N THR A 11 17.11 -31.68 16.09
CA THR A 11 17.21 -30.29 16.58
C THR A 11 17.47 -29.32 15.43
N LYS A 12 18.39 -29.68 14.52
CA LYS A 12 18.71 -28.87 13.33
C LYS A 12 17.48 -28.68 12.44
N ALA A 13 16.77 -29.77 12.13
CA ALA A 13 15.54 -29.74 11.35
C ALA A 13 14.44 -28.89 12.03
N ALA A 14 14.24 -29.06 13.33
CA ALA A 14 13.24 -28.29 14.06
C ALA A 14 13.53 -26.79 14.07
N VAL A 15 14.79 -26.38 14.27
CA VAL A 15 15.18 -24.96 14.19
C VAL A 15 14.98 -24.40 12.79
N ALA A 16 15.32 -25.14 11.74
CA ALA A 16 15.12 -24.71 10.36
C ALA A 16 13.62 -24.51 10.06
N LEU A 17 12.77 -25.48 10.43
CA LEU A 17 11.32 -25.40 10.23
C LEU A 17 10.69 -24.24 11.00
N ARG A 18 11.10 -24.01 12.26
CA ARG A 18 10.61 -22.87 13.07
C ARG A 18 11.00 -21.53 12.48
N ALA A 19 12.15 -21.45 11.82
CA ALA A 19 12.59 -20.28 11.08
C ALA A 19 12.02 -20.22 9.65
N ASN A 20 11.12 -21.13 9.29
CA ASN A 20 10.55 -21.31 7.95
C ASN A 20 11.64 -21.39 6.85
N HIS A 21 12.77 -22.04 7.15
CA HIS A 21 13.95 -22.09 6.28
C HIS A 21 14.47 -20.72 5.82
N HIS A 22 14.29 -19.66 6.62
CA HIS A 22 14.85 -18.33 6.37
C HIS A 22 15.85 -17.94 7.46
N CYS A 23 16.86 -17.15 7.08
CA CYS A 23 17.85 -16.65 8.02
C CYS A 23 17.19 -15.80 9.12
N SER A 24 17.48 -16.10 10.40
CA SER A 24 16.97 -15.34 11.54
C SER A 24 17.76 -14.07 11.87
N PHE A 25 18.73 -13.70 11.03
CA PHE A 25 19.48 -12.46 11.20
C PHE A 25 18.60 -11.25 10.87
N ARG A 26 18.67 -10.18 11.67
CA ARG A 26 17.85 -8.98 11.44
C ARG A 26 18.09 -8.41 10.03
N ASN A 27 17.00 -8.10 9.34
CA ASN A 27 16.98 -7.58 7.97
C ASN A 27 17.56 -8.52 6.90
N CYS A 28 17.78 -9.81 7.22
CA CYS A 28 18.14 -10.81 6.22
C CYS A 28 16.89 -11.63 5.83
N LEU A 29 16.48 -11.54 4.57
CA LEU A 29 15.36 -12.31 4.03
C LEU A 29 15.81 -13.54 3.22
N GLN A 30 17.09 -13.92 3.31
CA GLN A 30 17.66 -14.99 2.49
C GLN A 30 17.00 -16.34 2.79
N PRO A 31 16.34 -17.00 1.81
CA PRO A 31 15.94 -18.38 1.94
C PRO A 31 17.18 -19.27 2.04
N THR A 32 17.11 -20.29 2.87
CA THR A 32 18.26 -21.15 3.19
C THR A 32 18.16 -22.55 2.61
N SER A 33 17.04 -22.87 1.98
CA SER A 33 16.81 -24.11 1.25
C SER A 33 16.17 -23.81 -0.10
N GLY A 34 16.50 -24.60 -1.12
CA GLY A 34 15.92 -24.53 -2.45
C GLY A 34 16.09 -25.83 -3.22
N PRO A 35 15.45 -25.98 -4.39
CA PRO A 35 15.63 -27.15 -5.24
C PRO A 35 17.09 -27.26 -5.73
N SER A 36 17.52 -28.49 -6.02
CA SER A 36 18.79 -28.78 -6.69
C SER A 36 18.54 -29.57 -7.96
N ASP A 37 19.24 -29.22 -9.04
CA ASP A 37 19.11 -29.92 -10.34
C ASP A 37 19.81 -31.29 -10.34
N GLU A 38 20.50 -31.67 -9.26
CA GLU A 38 21.16 -32.98 -9.14
C GLU A 38 20.17 -34.16 -9.14
N SER A 39 18.94 -33.96 -8.61
CA SER A 39 17.84 -34.92 -8.73
C SER A 39 16.50 -34.28 -8.32
N PRO A 40 15.34 -34.86 -8.71
CA PRO A 40 14.02 -34.39 -8.26
C PRO A 40 13.81 -34.38 -6.74
N GLU A 41 14.60 -35.16 -5.99
CA GLU A 41 14.54 -35.24 -4.52
C GLU A 41 15.66 -34.42 -3.86
N ALA A 42 16.60 -33.88 -4.62
CA ALA A 42 17.75 -33.15 -4.10
C ALA A 42 17.37 -31.72 -3.70
N VAL A 43 17.85 -31.30 -2.53
CA VAL A 43 17.63 -29.95 -1.98
C VAL A 43 18.98 -29.33 -1.71
N ASN A 44 19.18 -28.09 -2.18
CA ASN A 44 20.31 -27.27 -1.78
C ASN A 44 19.98 -26.62 -0.42
N MET A 45 20.89 -26.73 0.56
CA MET A 45 20.74 -26.18 1.90
C MET A 45 21.97 -25.34 2.29
N ILE A 46 21.81 -24.02 2.37
CA ILE A 46 22.86 -23.07 2.80
C ILE A 46 22.67 -22.59 4.24
N GLY A 47 21.63 -23.07 4.92
CA GLY A 47 21.32 -22.75 6.32
C GLY A 47 22.14 -23.58 7.31
N LYS A 48 22.52 -22.94 8.42
CA LYS A 48 23.26 -23.54 9.52
C LYS A 48 22.51 -23.29 10.85
N ALA A 49 22.42 -24.32 11.68
CA ALA A 49 22.01 -24.16 13.08
C ALA A 49 23.23 -23.69 13.90
N ALA A 50 23.32 -22.39 14.15
CA ALA A 50 24.40 -21.78 14.90
C ALA A 50 24.11 -21.82 16.41
N HIS A 51 25.18 -21.91 17.20
CA HIS A 51 25.08 -21.94 18.66
C HIS A 51 25.07 -20.51 19.23
N ILE A 52 24.11 -20.21 20.09
CA ILE A 52 24.05 -18.94 20.83
C ILE A 52 25.18 -18.91 21.86
N HIS A 53 25.29 -19.92 22.72
CA HIS A 53 26.46 -20.22 23.54
C HIS A 53 27.25 -21.38 22.95
N ALA A 54 28.58 -21.25 22.86
CA ALA A 54 29.43 -22.26 22.24
C ALA A 54 29.23 -23.69 22.75
N ALA A 55 29.31 -24.63 21.83
CA ALA A 55 29.18 -26.07 22.06
C ALA A 55 30.32 -26.70 22.89
N ALA A 56 31.45 -26.01 23.04
CA ALA A 56 32.62 -26.49 23.78
C ALA A 56 33.41 -25.32 24.35
N SER A 57 34.22 -25.59 25.37
CA SER A 57 35.25 -24.67 25.85
C SER A 57 36.47 -24.69 24.93
N GLY A 58 37.30 -23.64 25.01
CA GLY A 58 38.60 -23.59 24.33
C GLY A 58 38.80 -22.35 23.45
N ARG A 59 39.93 -22.33 22.75
CA ARG A 59 40.33 -21.20 21.90
C ARG A 59 39.39 -21.10 20.70
N GLY A 60 38.70 -19.95 20.58
CA GLY A 60 37.70 -19.71 19.53
C GLY A 60 36.26 -20.05 19.93
N ALA A 61 36.03 -20.52 21.16
CA ALA A 61 34.69 -20.72 21.70
C ALA A 61 34.02 -19.37 21.99
N ARG A 62 33.08 -18.97 21.14
CA ARG A 62 32.35 -17.70 21.29
C ARG A 62 31.24 -17.83 22.31
N ARG A 63 31.17 -16.86 23.24
CA ARG A 63 30.10 -16.82 24.26
C ARG A 63 29.96 -18.12 25.06
N TYR A 64 31.05 -18.85 25.33
CA TYR A 64 30.96 -20.10 26.10
C TYR A 64 30.48 -19.83 27.54
N LEU A 65 29.51 -20.61 28.01
CA LEU A 65 28.97 -20.50 29.36
C LEU A 65 29.26 -21.78 30.15
N ALA A 66 30.19 -21.70 31.11
CA ALA A 66 30.69 -22.87 31.84
C ALA A 66 29.62 -23.56 32.72
N SER A 67 28.61 -22.82 33.17
CA SER A 67 27.50 -23.37 33.95
C SER A 67 26.51 -24.18 33.11
N MET A 68 26.60 -24.12 31.78
CA MET A 68 25.64 -24.74 30.87
C MET A 68 25.93 -26.23 30.69
N THR A 69 24.93 -27.06 30.97
CA THR A 69 25.04 -28.52 30.81
C THR A 69 25.15 -28.91 29.34
N ARG A 70 25.50 -30.17 29.08
CA ARG A 70 25.55 -30.72 27.72
C ARG A 70 24.17 -30.71 27.07
N GLU A 71 23.15 -31.04 27.85
CA GLU A 71 21.75 -31.08 27.45
C GLU A 71 21.29 -29.68 27.05
N GLU A 72 21.63 -28.66 27.84
CA GLU A 72 21.32 -27.27 27.52
C GLU A 72 22.07 -26.78 26.27
N ARG A 73 23.37 -27.11 26.14
CA ARG A 73 24.19 -26.72 24.99
C ARG A 73 23.65 -27.28 23.67
N THR A 74 23.08 -28.48 23.70
CA THR A 74 22.48 -29.15 22.53
C THR A 74 20.97 -28.90 22.39
N HIS A 75 20.37 -28.12 23.29
CA HIS A 75 18.94 -27.82 23.27
C HIS A 75 18.59 -26.80 22.19
N ILE A 76 17.36 -26.90 21.67
CA ILE A 76 16.84 -25.99 20.62
C ILE A 76 16.82 -24.52 21.05
N ALA A 77 16.73 -24.25 22.35
CA ALA A 77 16.79 -22.90 22.91
C ALA A 77 18.18 -22.24 22.74
N ASN A 78 19.23 -23.04 22.60
CA ASN A 78 20.59 -22.57 22.33
C ASN A 78 20.90 -22.46 20.82
N ALA A 79 19.94 -22.73 19.95
CA ALA A 79 20.12 -22.77 18.50
C ALA A 79 19.40 -21.61 17.79
N ILE A 80 20.09 -20.96 16.85
CA ILE A 80 19.53 -19.98 15.92
C ILE A 80 19.79 -20.43 14.47
N TRP A 81 18.81 -20.27 13.59
CA TRP A 81 18.96 -20.63 12.18
C TRP A 81 19.50 -19.45 11.37
N LEU A 82 20.62 -19.61 10.69
CA LEU A 82 21.26 -18.52 9.93
C LEU A 82 21.74 -19.04 8.57
N CYS A 83 21.80 -18.17 7.55
CA CYS A 83 22.53 -18.51 6.32
C CYS A 83 24.03 -18.62 6.62
N ALA A 84 24.78 -19.31 5.75
CA ALA A 84 26.22 -19.50 5.93
C ALA A 84 26.99 -18.20 6.24
N THR A 85 26.67 -17.10 5.55
CA THR A 85 27.29 -15.78 5.75
C THR A 85 27.06 -15.23 7.15
N HIS A 86 25.80 -15.21 7.62
CA HIS A 86 25.48 -14.63 8.92
C HIS A 86 25.89 -15.55 10.09
N ALA A 87 25.89 -16.87 9.88
CA ALA A 87 26.47 -17.80 10.85
C ALA A 87 27.95 -17.49 11.09
N ASP A 88 28.72 -17.26 10.01
CA ASP A 88 30.13 -16.94 10.13
C ASP A 88 30.35 -15.51 10.69
N LEU A 89 29.46 -14.57 10.41
CA LEU A 89 29.51 -13.20 10.94
C LEU A 89 29.38 -13.16 12.46
N ILE A 90 28.37 -13.84 13.03
CA ILE A 90 28.12 -13.81 14.48
C ILE A 90 29.24 -14.47 15.29
N ASP A 91 30.00 -15.38 14.68
CA ASP A 91 31.13 -16.06 15.31
C ASP A 91 32.43 -15.24 15.22
N ARG A 92 32.47 -14.20 14.37
CA ARG A 92 33.60 -13.27 14.26
C ARG A 92 33.47 -12.07 15.18
N ASP A 93 32.27 -11.73 15.62
CA ASP A 93 32.00 -10.55 16.47
C ASP A 93 31.08 -10.89 17.66
N GLU A 94 31.66 -11.46 18.72
CA GLU A 94 30.91 -11.81 19.93
C GLU A 94 30.55 -10.61 20.81
N VAL A 95 31.16 -9.45 20.57
CA VAL A 95 30.89 -8.21 21.31
C VAL A 95 29.57 -7.60 20.83
N THR A 96 29.37 -7.50 19.52
CA THR A 96 28.12 -7.02 18.93
C THR A 96 27.02 -8.08 19.05
N TYR A 97 27.34 -9.34 18.75
CA TYR A 97 26.38 -10.44 18.76
C TYR A 97 26.47 -11.23 20.07
N THR A 98 26.05 -10.60 21.16
CA THR A 98 25.95 -11.23 22.47
C THR A 98 24.87 -12.32 22.49
N ALA A 99 24.89 -13.19 23.50
CA ALA A 99 23.90 -14.26 23.64
C ALA A 99 22.46 -13.71 23.71
N ASP A 100 22.27 -12.59 24.41
CA ASP A 100 20.94 -11.97 24.55
C ASP A 100 20.45 -11.33 23.25
N VAL A 101 21.36 -10.71 22.50
CA VAL A 101 21.06 -10.17 21.16
C VAL A 101 20.63 -11.31 20.23
N LEU A 102 21.35 -12.44 20.20
CA LEU A 102 20.98 -13.60 19.38
C LEU A 102 19.66 -14.25 19.81
N ARG A 103 19.38 -14.33 21.13
CA ARG A 103 18.07 -14.79 21.63
C ARG A 103 16.95 -13.87 21.19
N ALA A 104 17.16 -12.55 21.26
CA ALA A 104 16.20 -11.57 20.79
C ALA A 104 15.94 -11.71 19.28
N MET A 105 16.99 -11.88 18.47
CA MET A 105 16.83 -12.11 17.01
C MET A 105 16.03 -13.38 16.71
N LYS A 106 16.35 -14.49 17.40
CA LYS A 106 15.60 -15.74 17.26
C LYS A 106 14.12 -15.54 17.60
N ALA A 107 13.82 -14.92 18.74
CA ALA A 107 12.45 -14.71 19.19
C ALA A 107 11.67 -13.79 18.24
N GLU A 108 12.29 -12.70 17.79
CA GLU A 108 11.71 -11.75 16.82
C GLU A 108 11.40 -12.44 15.49
N HIS A 109 12.32 -13.24 14.96
CA HIS A 109 12.13 -13.98 13.71
C HIS A 109 11.03 -15.04 13.83
N GLU A 110 11.06 -15.86 14.88
CA GLU A 110 10.04 -16.89 15.11
C GLU A 110 8.65 -16.25 15.30
N ALA A 111 8.55 -15.08 15.94
CA ALA A 111 7.30 -14.33 16.05
C ALA A 111 6.81 -13.84 14.67
N LYS A 112 7.69 -13.29 13.83
CA LYS A 112 7.36 -12.89 12.45
C LYS A 112 6.92 -14.09 11.59
N CYS A 113 7.57 -15.24 11.72
CA CYS A 113 7.16 -16.48 11.05
C CYS A 113 5.76 -16.94 11.50
N ALA A 114 5.49 -16.91 12.81
CA ALA A 114 4.18 -17.25 13.35
C ALA A 114 3.10 -16.26 12.90
N GLU A 115 3.42 -14.97 12.87
CA GLU A 115 2.53 -13.93 12.33
C GLU A 115 2.23 -14.16 10.86
N ARG A 116 3.25 -14.37 10.00
CA ARG A 116 3.10 -14.71 8.58
C ARG A 116 2.21 -15.93 8.36
N GLN A 117 2.42 -16.98 9.15
CA GLN A 117 1.64 -18.22 9.05
C GLN A 117 0.17 -18.01 9.45
N ARG A 118 -0.10 -17.17 10.46
CA ARG A 118 -1.46 -16.83 10.91
C ARG A 118 -2.15 -15.83 9.98
N ASN A 119 -1.38 -14.89 9.44
CA ASN A 119 -1.83 -13.77 8.63
C ASN A 119 -1.45 -14.00 7.17
N ALA A 120 -1.75 -15.17 6.59
CA ALA A 120 -1.35 -15.60 5.24
C ALA A 120 -1.78 -14.66 4.09
N LEU A 121 -2.37 -13.50 4.39
CA LEU A 121 -2.77 -12.42 3.49
C LEU A 121 -1.98 -11.12 3.69
N SER A 122 -0.94 -11.04 4.53
CA SER A 122 -0.39 -9.73 4.93
C SER A 122 1.09 -9.66 5.31
N ALA A 123 1.99 -10.44 4.69
CA ALA A 123 3.42 -10.24 4.94
C ALA A 123 4.36 -10.73 3.83
N GLY A 124 4.89 -9.80 3.05
CA GLY A 124 6.34 -9.81 2.76
C GLY A 124 6.82 -9.80 1.31
N GLU A 125 5.95 -9.73 0.31
CA GLU A 125 6.35 -9.06 -0.93
C GLU A 125 6.09 -7.55 -0.74
N PRO A 126 6.95 -6.63 -1.22
CA PRO A 126 6.47 -5.26 -1.41
C PRO A 126 5.21 -5.43 -2.25
N SER A 127 4.04 -5.07 -1.70
CA SER A 127 2.83 -5.10 -2.50
C SER A 127 3.13 -4.17 -3.66
N PRO A 128 3.21 -4.68 -4.91
CA PRO A 128 3.76 -3.91 -6.01
C PRO A 128 3.03 -2.57 -6.08
N ASP A 129 3.72 -1.44 -5.96
CA ASP A 129 3.04 -0.16 -5.77
C ASP A 129 2.11 0.08 -6.95
N LEU A 130 0.88 0.48 -6.63
CA LEU A 130 -0.09 0.81 -7.66
C LEU A 130 0.04 2.30 -7.93
N ILE A 131 0.38 2.63 -9.17
CA ILE A 131 0.51 4.00 -9.66
C ILE A 131 -0.52 4.22 -10.74
N ALA A 132 -1.22 5.35 -10.68
CA ALA A 132 -2.13 5.79 -11.73
C ALA A 132 -1.60 7.04 -12.41
N ILE A 133 -1.66 7.09 -13.74
CA ILE A 133 -1.39 8.28 -14.55
C ILE A 133 -2.67 8.60 -15.32
N GLY A 134 -3.36 9.66 -14.89
CA GLY A 134 -4.71 9.92 -15.37
C GLY A 134 -5.69 8.78 -15.10
N PRO A 135 -6.84 8.76 -15.79
CA PRO A 135 -7.94 7.85 -15.48
C PRO A 135 -7.78 6.42 -16.04
N ASP A 136 -6.91 6.22 -17.03
CA ASP A 136 -6.89 5.02 -17.90
C ASP A 136 -5.60 4.21 -17.84
N ILE A 137 -4.65 4.66 -17.02
CA ILE A 137 -3.34 4.04 -16.94
C ILE A 137 -3.09 3.75 -15.48
N VAL A 138 -3.19 2.48 -15.12
CA VAL A 138 -2.87 1.99 -13.78
C VAL A 138 -1.86 0.88 -13.93
N PHE A 139 -0.73 1.00 -13.25
CA PHE A 139 0.33 0.01 -13.35
C PHE A 139 0.94 -0.28 -11.99
N VAL A 140 1.48 -1.49 -11.92
CA VAL A 140 2.36 -1.96 -10.86
C VAL A 140 3.77 -1.50 -11.18
N GLY A 141 4.40 -0.83 -10.23
CA GLY A 141 5.76 -0.31 -10.40
C GLY A 141 6.45 0.00 -9.08
N LYS A 142 7.67 0.51 -9.18
CA LYS A 142 8.46 1.00 -8.04
C LYS A 142 8.67 2.49 -8.14
N PHE A 143 8.44 3.20 -7.05
CA PHE A 143 8.83 4.60 -6.94
C PHE A 143 10.36 4.73 -6.85
N LEU A 144 10.98 5.42 -7.81
CA LEU A 144 12.43 5.61 -7.86
C LEU A 144 12.89 6.84 -7.08
N GLY A 145 12.04 7.88 -7.00
CA GLY A 145 12.34 9.11 -6.27
C GLY A 145 11.83 10.37 -6.96
N VAL A 146 12.22 11.52 -6.39
CA VAL A 146 11.90 12.86 -6.89
C VAL A 146 13.17 13.62 -7.21
N GLU A 147 13.31 14.10 -8.44
CA GLU A 147 14.40 14.97 -8.87
C GLU A 147 13.82 16.20 -9.58
N SER A 148 14.12 17.41 -9.11
CA SER A 148 13.68 18.66 -9.75
C SER A 148 12.17 18.70 -10.08
N GLU A 149 11.32 18.30 -9.13
CA GLU A 149 9.85 18.20 -9.31
C GLU A 149 9.41 17.18 -10.38
N VAL A 150 10.22 16.15 -10.61
CA VAL A 150 9.89 15.02 -11.48
C VAL A 150 9.82 13.75 -10.65
N TRP A 151 8.64 13.13 -10.62
CA TRP A 151 8.42 11.83 -10.00
C TRP A 151 8.80 10.74 -10.99
N SER A 152 9.69 9.84 -10.58
CA SER A 152 10.19 8.77 -11.46
C SER A 152 9.78 7.40 -10.96
N PHE A 153 9.38 6.54 -11.88
CA PHE A 153 8.85 5.21 -11.60
C PHE A 153 9.47 4.17 -12.52
N HIS A 154 9.77 3.00 -11.97
CA HIS A 154 10.01 1.81 -12.77
C HIS A 154 8.68 1.07 -12.95
N LEU A 155 8.21 0.97 -14.18
CA LEU A 155 6.98 0.25 -14.54
C LEU A 155 7.30 -1.22 -14.76
N GLU A 156 6.62 -2.08 -13.99
CA GLU A 156 6.78 -3.54 -14.04
C GLU A 156 5.68 -4.19 -14.88
N SER A 157 4.41 -3.87 -14.62
CA SER A 157 3.27 -4.41 -15.37
C SER A 157 2.05 -3.47 -15.33
N PHE A 158 1.26 -3.45 -16.40
CA PHE A 158 -0.01 -2.71 -16.42
C PHE A 158 -1.13 -3.53 -15.77
N ILE A 159 -1.98 -2.86 -15.00
CA ILE A 159 -3.26 -3.39 -14.50
C ILE A 159 -4.41 -2.84 -15.34
N ASP A 160 -4.33 -1.57 -15.73
CA ASP A 160 -5.22 -0.92 -16.70
C ASP A 160 -4.40 -0.11 -17.71
N GLY A 161 -4.86 -0.12 -18.96
CA GLY A 161 -4.14 0.41 -20.11
C GLY A 161 -2.92 -0.41 -20.51
N ASP A 162 -2.09 0.16 -21.39
CA ASP A 162 -0.83 -0.40 -21.84
C ASP A 162 0.18 0.71 -22.20
N VAL A 163 1.34 0.33 -22.73
CA VAL A 163 2.36 1.30 -23.15
C VAL A 163 1.87 2.21 -24.28
N HIS A 164 0.97 1.74 -25.14
CA HIS A 164 0.38 2.54 -26.20
C HIS A 164 -0.60 3.57 -25.64
N THR A 165 -1.42 3.21 -24.66
CA THR A 165 -2.28 4.14 -23.91
C THR A 165 -1.44 5.23 -23.23
N LEU A 166 -0.31 4.85 -22.61
CA LEU A 166 0.60 5.81 -21.96
C LEU A 166 1.27 6.76 -22.96
N ILE A 167 1.72 6.25 -24.11
CA ILE A 167 2.26 7.09 -25.19
C ILE A 167 1.17 8.01 -25.74
N THR A 168 -0.03 7.48 -26.00
CA THR A 168 -1.18 8.25 -26.50
C THR A 168 -1.57 9.36 -25.53
N PHE A 169 -1.57 9.09 -24.22
CA PHE A 169 -1.79 10.09 -23.19
C PHE A 169 -0.72 11.19 -23.23
N ALA A 170 0.56 10.82 -23.40
CA ALA A 170 1.65 11.79 -23.52
C ALA A 170 1.55 12.65 -24.79
N ASP A 171 1.15 12.06 -25.91
CA ASP A 171 0.96 12.74 -27.19
C ASP A 171 -0.25 13.68 -27.18
N ARG A 172 -1.33 13.27 -26.52
CA ARG A 172 -2.57 14.04 -26.38
C ARG A 172 -2.64 14.88 -25.11
N TYR A 173 -1.55 15.00 -24.37
CA TYR A 173 -1.51 15.64 -23.06
C TYR A 173 -2.17 17.03 -23.06
N ASP A 174 -1.90 17.85 -24.08
CA ASP A 174 -2.45 19.21 -24.18
C ASP A 174 -3.96 19.25 -24.49
N GLN A 175 -4.53 18.15 -24.99
CA GLN A 175 -5.95 17.98 -25.32
C GLN A 175 -6.75 17.33 -24.18
N THR A 176 -6.09 16.59 -23.28
CA THR A 176 -6.72 15.94 -22.12
C THR A 176 -7.25 16.99 -21.13
N THR A 177 -8.37 16.74 -20.45
CA THR A 177 -8.89 17.67 -19.43
C THR A 177 -7.87 17.88 -18.30
N THR A 178 -7.81 19.08 -17.71
CA THR A 178 -6.84 19.37 -16.64
C THR A 178 -7.01 18.47 -15.42
N ASN A 179 -8.25 18.05 -15.13
CA ASN A 179 -8.57 17.18 -14.00
C ASN A 179 -8.08 15.74 -14.19
N ASP A 180 -7.82 15.32 -15.43
CA ASP A 180 -7.30 13.98 -15.77
C ASP A 180 -5.77 13.96 -15.91
N ARG A 181 -5.10 15.12 -15.77
CA ARG A 181 -3.63 15.24 -15.85
C ARG A 181 -3.01 15.08 -14.47
N TYR A 182 -2.90 13.85 -13.98
CA TYR A 182 -2.33 13.57 -12.67
C TYR A 182 -1.46 12.31 -12.62
N VAL A 183 -0.70 12.19 -11.54
CA VAL A 183 -0.08 10.94 -11.09
C VAL A 183 -0.45 10.68 -9.63
N LEU A 184 -0.84 9.44 -9.30
CA LEU A 184 -1.24 9.01 -7.96
C LEU A 184 -0.40 7.80 -7.55
N VAL A 185 0.00 7.70 -6.28
CA VAL A 185 0.87 6.63 -5.80
C VAL A 185 0.34 6.08 -4.47
N ASN A 186 -0.04 4.79 -4.46
CA ASN A 186 -0.59 4.16 -3.27
C ASN A 186 0.36 4.16 -2.06
N GLU A 187 1.65 3.82 -2.26
CA GLU A 187 2.65 3.76 -1.19
C GLU A 187 2.85 5.13 -0.49
N LEU A 188 2.89 6.18 -1.30
CA LEU A 188 3.03 7.55 -0.82
C LEU A 188 1.72 8.06 -0.21
N GLY A 189 0.59 7.43 -0.50
CA GLY A 189 -0.70 7.95 -0.06
C GLY A 189 -1.01 9.33 -0.62
N ASP A 190 -0.40 9.67 -1.76
CA ASP A 190 -0.31 11.03 -2.27
C ASP A 190 -0.24 11.03 -3.82
N GLY A 191 -0.54 12.17 -4.42
CA GLY A 191 -0.54 12.38 -5.85
C GLY A 191 -0.25 13.82 -6.22
N ARG A 192 -0.05 14.08 -7.51
CA ARG A 192 0.20 15.43 -8.02
C ARG A 192 -0.45 15.63 -9.37
N ALA A 193 -0.89 16.86 -9.63
CA ALA A 193 -1.21 17.29 -10.98
C ALA A 193 0.08 17.32 -11.82
N LEU A 194 -0.01 16.88 -13.06
CA LEU A 194 1.10 16.92 -14.00
C LEU A 194 1.30 18.35 -14.49
N ARG A 195 2.56 18.78 -14.53
CA ARG A 195 2.97 20.09 -15.06
C ARG A 195 3.27 20.01 -16.55
N ALA A 196 3.78 18.88 -17.02
CA ALA A 196 4.09 18.62 -18.41
C ALA A 196 3.82 17.16 -18.75
N LYS A 197 3.83 16.82 -20.05
CA LYS A 197 3.63 15.46 -20.51
C LYS A 197 4.62 14.48 -19.85
N PRO A 198 4.17 13.27 -19.47
CA PRO A 198 5.07 12.26 -18.96
C PRO A 198 6.01 11.78 -20.06
N SER A 199 7.21 11.34 -19.69
CA SER A 199 8.16 10.73 -20.61
C SER A 199 8.37 9.26 -20.25
N VAL A 200 8.39 8.40 -21.26
CA VAL A 200 8.62 6.95 -21.10
C VAL A 200 9.92 6.59 -21.80
N THR A 201 10.78 5.87 -21.10
CA THR A 201 12.05 5.36 -21.63
C THR A 201 12.14 3.87 -21.36
N ARG A 202 12.68 3.10 -22.31
CA ARG A 202 12.87 1.66 -22.14
C ARG A 202 14.27 1.41 -21.57
N ASP A 203 14.35 0.65 -20.48
CA ASP A 203 15.62 0.24 -19.90
C ASP A 203 16.26 -0.90 -20.70
N THR A 204 17.58 -1.02 -20.59
CA THR A 204 18.42 -2.07 -21.18
C THR A 204 18.00 -3.49 -20.78
N THR A 205 17.35 -3.63 -19.62
CA THR A 205 16.83 -4.91 -19.09
C THR A 205 15.42 -5.26 -19.60
N GLY A 206 14.78 -4.37 -20.36
CA GLY A 206 13.47 -4.59 -20.97
C GLY A 206 12.27 -3.93 -20.27
N GLY A 207 12.44 -3.37 -19.06
CA GLY A 207 11.40 -2.61 -18.35
C GLY A 207 11.23 -1.18 -18.85
N TYR A 208 10.20 -0.46 -18.38
CA TYR A 208 9.98 0.95 -18.72
C TYR A 208 10.22 1.85 -17.51
N THR A 209 10.91 2.97 -17.72
CA THR A 209 11.01 4.06 -16.74
C THR A 209 10.11 5.19 -17.18
N VAL A 210 9.17 5.56 -16.31
CA VAL A 210 8.21 6.65 -16.52
C VAL A 210 8.61 7.82 -15.63
N ARG A 211 8.65 9.02 -16.22
CA ARG A 211 8.96 10.26 -15.50
C ARG A 211 7.80 11.23 -15.66
N CYS A 212 7.32 11.76 -14.55
CA CYS A 212 6.15 12.63 -14.46
C CYS A 212 6.60 13.97 -13.86
N PRO A 213 6.74 15.04 -14.67
CA PRO A 213 6.91 16.39 -14.16
C PRO A 213 5.63 16.84 -13.46
N VAL A 214 5.72 17.23 -12.19
CA VAL A 214 4.57 17.50 -11.33
C VAL A 214 4.56 18.94 -10.82
N PHE A 215 3.36 19.46 -10.53
CA PHE A 215 3.21 20.66 -9.72
C PHE A 215 3.53 20.37 -8.24
N PRO A 216 3.80 21.40 -7.42
CA PRO A 216 3.82 21.25 -5.96
C PRO A 216 2.49 20.69 -5.41
N SER A 217 2.53 20.23 -4.16
CA SER A 217 1.29 19.78 -3.49
C SER A 217 0.28 20.93 -3.43
N ALA A 218 -0.98 20.65 -3.80
CA ALA A 218 -2.05 21.63 -3.71
C ALA A 218 -2.27 22.05 -2.24
N ALA A 219 -2.80 23.25 -2.01
CA ALA A 219 -3.09 23.71 -0.65
C ALA A 219 -4.27 22.95 -0.03
N ARG A 220 -4.23 22.77 1.29
CA ARG A 220 -5.34 22.25 2.13
C ARG A 220 -5.74 23.28 3.16
N ILE A 221 -7.03 23.34 3.47
CA ILE A 221 -7.55 24.12 4.61
C ILE A 221 -7.33 23.33 5.91
N SER A 222 -7.34 23.99 7.07
CA SER A 222 -7.39 23.26 8.34
C SER A 222 -8.75 22.58 8.50
N ALA A 223 -8.82 21.44 9.18
CA ALA A 223 -10.10 20.82 9.53
C ALA A 223 -11.01 21.76 10.33
N ALA A 224 -10.44 22.70 11.10
CA ALA A 224 -11.20 23.73 11.80
C ALA A 224 -11.92 24.71 10.85
N ASP A 225 -11.42 24.85 9.62
CA ASP A 225 -11.90 25.83 8.62
C ASP A 225 -12.91 25.21 7.63
N ILE A 226 -13.34 23.96 7.85
CA ILE A 226 -14.34 23.32 6.98
C ILE A 226 -15.62 24.18 6.97
N PRO A 227 -16.11 24.60 5.79
CA PRO A 227 -17.27 25.47 5.67
C PRO A 227 -18.52 24.86 6.31
N LYS A 228 -19.42 25.74 6.73
CA LYS A 228 -20.70 25.34 7.33
C LYS A 228 -21.64 24.77 6.28
N SER A 229 -22.21 23.59 6.55
CA SER A 229 -23.16 22.89 5.68
C SER A 229 -24.34 22.33 6.47
N TRP A 230 -25.41 21.93 5.79
CA TRP A 230 -26.53 21.25 6.45
C TRP A 230 -26.06 19.94 7.06
N ALA A 231 -26.49 19.66 8.29
CA ALA A 231 -26.20 18.39 8.94
C ALA A 231 -27.07 17.29 8.32
N LEU A 232 -26.42 16.17 8.01
CA LEU A 232 -27.04 14.99 7.41
C LEU A 232 -27.09 13.84 8.44
N SER A 233 -28.15 13.05 8.38
CA SER A 233 -28.29 11.84 9.17
C SER A 233 -27.37 10.73 8.67
N ASP A 234 -27.35 9.59 9.38
CA ASP A 234 -26.64 8.39 8.91
C ASP A 234 -27.17 7.88 7.57
N SER A 235 -28.46 8.08 7.27
CA SER A 235 -29.09 7.80 5.98
C SER A 235 -28.86 8.86 4.91
N HIS A 236 -28.08 9.91 5.20
CA HIS A 236 -27.84 11.08 4.36
C HIS A 236 -29.06 11.97 4.10
N ASP A 237 -30.03 11.99 5.02
CA ASP A 237 -31.18 12.90 4.95
C ASP A 237 -30.91 14.18 5.74
N LEU A 238 -31.55 15.29 5.33
CA LEU A 238 -31.44 16.58 6.02
C LEU A 238 -31.98 16.49 7.46
N MET A 239 -31.18 16.93 8.43
CA MET A 239 -31.58 16.97 9.83
C MET A 239 -32.16 18.32 10.21
N THR A 240 -33.06 18.31 11.19
CA THR A 240 -33.58 19.53 11.83
C THR A 240 -33.22 19.54 13.31
N ASN A 241 -33.01 20.73 13.86
CA ASN A 241 -32.82 20.96 15.28
C ASN A 241 -33.76 22.09 15.72
N ASN A 242 -34.71 21.77 16.59
CA ASN A 242 -35.70 22.73 17.13
C ASN A 242 -36.45 23.53 16.06
N GLY A 243 -36.86 22.87 14.96
CA GLY A 243 -37.63 23.50 13.88
C GLY A 243 -36.81 24.27 12.84
N ASN A 244 -35.48 24.35 13.01
CA ASN A 244 -34.56 24.89 12.01
C ASN A 244 -33.72 23.78 11.37
N TRP A 245 -33.17 24.01 10.18
CA TRP A 245 -32.20 23.09 9.58
C TRP A 245 -30.96 22.99 10.47
N ALA A 246 -30.58 21.77 10.82
CA ALA A 246 -29.36 21.52 11.57
C ALA A 246 -28.15 21.82 10.68
N MET A 247 -27.07 22.35 11.27
CA MET A 247 -25.87 22.74 10.54
C MET A 247 -24.64 22.16 11.24
N VAL A 248 -23.61 21.84 10.47
CA VAL A 248 -22.32 21.34 10.95
C VAL A 248 -21.19 22.14 10.29
N SER A 249 -20.06 22.32 10.99
CA SER A 249 -18.89 23.06 10.49
C SER A 249 -17.62 22.64 11.21
N GLY A 250 -16.45 23.02 10.66
CA GLY A 250 -15.16 22.73 11.27
C GLY A 250 -14.91 21.23 11.41
N VAL A 251 -14.22 20.83 12.49
CA VAL A 251 -13.80 19.44 12.69
C VAL A 251 -14.99 18.47 12.75
N ASP A 252 -16.12 18.90 13.31
CA ASP A 252 -17.34 18.07 13.41
C ASP A 252 -17.96 17.79 12.04
N ALA A 253 -17.70 18.62 11.03
CA ALA A 253 -18.17 18.41 9.66
C ALA A 253 -17.30 17.42 8.88
N LEU A 254 -16.10 17.07 9.37
CA LEU A 254 -15.15 16.23 8.65
C LEU A 254 -15.72 14.87 8.23
N PRO A 255 -16.38 14.07 9.13
CA PRO A 255 -16.92 12.79 8.73
C PRO A 255 -17.95 12.92 7.61
N GLN A 256 -18.85 13.91 7.72
CA GLN A 256 -19.86 14.18 6.70
C GLN A 256 -19.22 14.62 5.38
N GLN A 257 -18.25 15.54 5.41
CA GLN A 257 -17.55 16.01 4.21
C GLN A 257 -16.88 14.87 3.45
N VAL A 258 -16.16 13.99 4.16
CA VAL A 258 -15.51 12.82 3.55
C VAL A 258 -16.57 11.88 2.97
N LYS A 259 -17.60 11.56 3.75
CA LYS A 259 -18.70 10.65 3.35
C LYS A 259 -19.44 11.16 2.11
N THR A 260 -19.80 12.45 2.08
CA THR A 260 -20.47 13.09 0.94
C THR A 260 -19.58 13.16 -0.29
N CYS A 261 -18.30 13.56 -0.14
CA CYS A 261 -17.35 13.61 -1.25
C CYS A 261 -17.15 12.23 -1.89
N LEU A 262 -16.95 11.19 -1.08
CA LEU A 262 -16.72 9.83 -1.58
C LEU A 262 -17.99 9.17 -2.13
N SER A 263 -19.18 9.62 -1.70
CA SER A 263 -20.46 9.10 -2.20
C SER A 263 -20.88 9.73 -3.53
N HIS A 264 -20.43 10.94 -3.83
CA HIS A 264 -20.75 11.64 -5.08
C HIS A 264 -20.13 10.90 -6.26
N GLN A 265 -20.93 10.43 -7.21
CA GLN A 265 -20.40 9.72 -8.38
C GLN A 265 -20.03 10.70 -9.50
N MET A 266 -18.91 10.43 -10.16
CA MET A 266 -18.50 11.22 -11.31
C MET A 266 -19.60 11.17 -12.40
N GLY A 267 -19.99 12.34 -12.91
CA GLY A 267 -21.08 12.50 -13.88
C GLY A 267 -22.48 12.63 -13.27
N GLU A 268 -22.64 12.51 -11.94
CA GLU A 268 -23.94 12.61 -11.26
C GLU A 268 -24.54 14.01 -11.35
N SER A 269 -23.71 15.05 -11.20
CA SER A 269 -24.15 16.43 -11.29
C SER A 269 -24.13 16.93 -12.74
N PRO A 270 -25.28 17.39 -13.29
CA PRO A 270 -25.31 17.97 -14.64
C PRO A 270 -24.44 19.22 -14.80
N LEU A 271 -24.21 19.95 -13.70
CA LEU A 271 -23.41 21.17 -13.64
C LEU A 271 -21.92 20.88 -13.35
N HIS A 272 -21.62 19.74 -12.74
CA HIS A 272 -20.28 19.36 -12.31
C HIS A 272 -19.95 17.93 -12.77
N ARG A 273 -19.95 17.70 -14.09
CA ARG A 273 -19.81 16.36 -14.67
C ARG A 273 -18.50 15.66 -14.32
N ASP A 274 -17.42 16.42 -14.14
CA ASP A 274 -16.09 15.89 -13.85
C ASP A 274 -15.78 15.82 -12.34
N PHE A 275 -16.77 16.12 -11.48
CA PHE A 275 -16.62 16.08 -10.02
C PHE A 275 -17.16 14.76 -9.45
N GLY A 276 -16.54 14.28 -8.38
CA GLY A 276 -16.96 13.06 -7.67
C GLY A 276 -15.98 11.91 -7.87
N THR A 277 -16.40 10.72 -7.44
CA THR A 277 -15.60 9.50 -7.43
C THR A 277 -16.08 8.47 -8.45
N ARG A 278 -15.22 7.48 -8.71
CA ARG A 278 -15.55 6.30 -9.52
C ARG A 278 -15.76 5.05 -8.67
N PHE A 279 -16.20 5.23 -7.42
CA PHE A 279 -16.34 4.13 -6.46
C PHE A 279 -17.29 3.05 -6.96
N ALA A 280 -18.45 3.43 -7.52
CA ALA A 280 -19.41 2.46 -8.03
C ALA A 280 -18.90 1.70 -9.25
N GLU A 281 -18.18 2.36 -10.15
CA GLU A 281 -17.54 1.74 -11.30
C GLU A 281 -16.51 0.69 -10.85
N TYR A 282 -15.59 1.06 -9.97
CA TYR A 282 -14.57 0.16 -9.46
C TYR A 282 -15.16 -0.98 -8.63
N TYR A 283 -16.17 -0.71 -7.80
CA TYR A 283 -16.87 -1.75 -7.05
C TYR A 283 -17.49 -2.78 -7.99
N ASN A 284 -18.22 -2.35 -9.02
CA ASN A 284 -18.89 -3.26 -9.95
C ASN A 284 -17.91 -4.07 -10.81
N LEU A 285 -16.74 -3.51 -11.15
CA LEU A 285 -15.72 -4.19 -11.95
C LEU A 285 -14.83 -5.13 -11.12
N LEU A 286 -14.53 -4.76 -9.87
CA LEU A 286 -13.47 -5.37 -9.08
C LEU A 286 -13.95 -6.01 -7.78
N ALA A 287 -15.26 -6.04 -7.49
CA ALA A 287 -15.82 -6.72 -6.32
C ALA A 287 -15.31 -8.17 -6.21
N GLY A 288 -14.81 -8.52 -5.02
CA GLY A 288 -14.21 -9.84 -4.75
C GLY A 288 -12.77 -10.01 -5.25
N SER A 289 -12.18 -9.01 -5.92
CA SER A 289 -10.77 -9.03 -6.33
C SER A 289 -9.86 -8.44 -5.24
N LEU A 290 -8.58 -8.82 -5.29
CA LEU A 290 -7.52 -8.25 -4.44
C LEU A 290 -7.15 -6.79 -4.80
N TRP A 291 -7.71 -6.26 -5.89
CA TRP A 291 -7.37 -4.93 -6.41
C TRP A 291 -8.33 -3.84 -5.94
N LEU A 292 -9.54 -4.20 -5.51
CA LEU A 292 -10.59 -3.24 -5.18
C LEU A 292 -10.15 -2.20 -4.15
N ASP A 293 -9.66 -2.63 -2.99
CA ASP A 293 -9.17 -1.73 -1.93
C ASP A 293 -8.09 -0.78 -2.46
N ARG A 294 -7.22 -1.27 -3.37
CA ARG A 294 -6.11 -0.50 -3.93
C ARG A 294 -6.58 0.54 -4.94
N TYR A 295 -7.58 0.23 -5.76
CA TYR A 295 -8.21 1.17 -6.69
C TYR A 295 -9.03 2.23 -5.96
N LEU A 296 -9.80 1.83 -4.95
CA LEU A 296 -10.52 2.78 -4.11
C LEU A 296 -9.53 3.70 -3.39
N ASN A 297 -8.39 3.18 -2.93
CA ASN A 297 -7.36 4.00 -2.30
C ASN A 297 -6.79 5.06 -3.27
N LEU A 298 -6.50 4.69 -4.53
CA LEU A 298 -6.07 5.66 -5.55
C LEU A 298 -7.13 6.74 -5.76
N GLU A 299 -8.41 6.37 -5.77
CA GLU A 299 -9.49 7.32 -5.96
C GLU A 299 -9.62 8.27 -4.75
N VAL A 300 -9.46 7.80 -3.51
CA VAL A 300 -9.38 8.68 -2.33
C VAL A 300 -8.15 9.60 -2.43
N ILE A 301 -6.99 9.09 -2.87
CA ILE A 301 -5.80 9.91 -3.12
C ILE A 301 -6.09 10.99 -4.15
N ARG A 302 -6.84 10.68 -5.22
CA ARG A 302 -7.24 11.66 -6.24
C ARG A 302 -8.05 12.80 -5.62
N GLN A 303 -9.08 12.48 -4.84
CA GLN A 303 -9.91 13.48 -4.15
C GLN A 303 -9.14 14.28 -3.09
N ALA A 304 -8.11 13.67 -2.50
CA ALA A 304 -7.23 14.31 -1.54
C ALA A 304 -6.20 15.21 -2.21
N ALA A 305 -5.64 14.83 -3.36
CA ALA A 305 -4.43 15.43 -3.90
C ALA A 305 -4.64 16.34 -5.10
N ILE A 306 -5.62 16.03 -5.95
CA ILE A 306 -5.82 16.68 -7.24
C ILE A 306 -6.84 17.81 -7.10
N PRO A 307 -6.45 19.07 -7.38
CA PRO A 307 -7.36 20.18 -7.24
C PRO A 307 -8.42 20.15 -8.34
N TYR A 308 -9.67 20.32 -7.93
CA TYR A 308 -10.82 20.56 -8.79
C TYR A 308 -11.01 22.07 -8.99
N ILE A 309 -11.37 22.47 -10.20
CA ILE A 309 -11.78 23.85 -10.50
C ILE A 309 -13.30 23.85 -10.65
N ASP A 310 -13.96 24.56 -9.75
CA ASP A 310 -15.41 24.69 -9.76
C ASP A 310 -15.85 25.63 -10.90
N PRO A 311 -16.64 25.14 -11.88
CA PRO A 311 -17.06 25.93 -13.04
C PRO A 311 -18.02 27.08 -12.68
N THR A 312 -18.68 27.01 -11.53
CA THR A 312 -19.69 27.99 -11.10
C THR A 312 -19.04 29.27 -10.55
N ASN A 313 -17.93 29.13 -9.81
CA ASN A 313 -17.27 30.25 -9.12
C ASN A 313 -15.77 30.39 -9.46
N ASN A 314 -15.24 29.52 -10.31
CA ASN A 314 -13.83 29.44 -10.70
C ASN A 314 -12.85 29.30 -9.52
N GLN A 315 -13.31 28.72 -8.40
CA GLN A 315 -12.48 28.44 -7.24
C GLN A 315 -11.77 27.10 -7.41
N GLN A 316 -10.48 27.08 -7.09
CA GLN A 316 -9.67 25.87 -7.08
C GLN A 316 -9.51 25.33 -5.67
N TYR A 317 -9.84 24.05 -5.46
CA TYR A 317 -9.68 23.36 -4.17
C TYR A 317 -9.59 21.85 -4.37
N THR A 318 -9.01 21.12 -3.42
CA THR A 318 -9.09 19.65 -3.44
C THR A 318 -10.41 19.17 -2.85
N PRO A 319 -11.12 18.21 -3.48
CA PRO A 319 -12.43 17.75 -3.01
C PRO A 319 -12.51 17.33 -1.53
N LEU A 320 -11.47 16.67 -0.99
CA LEU A 320 -11.41 16.31 0.43
C LEU A 320 -10.87 17.42 1.35
N LEU A 321 -10.71 18.64 0.84
CA LEU A 321 -10.41 19.92 1.50
C LEU A 321 -9.19 19.97 2.42
N CYS A 322 -9.20 19.21 3.51
CA CYS A 322 -8.21 19.20 4.59
C CYS A 322 -7.35 17.93 4.65
N VAL A 323 -7.58 16.95 3.77
CA VAL A 323 -6.81 15.69 3.74
C VAL A 323 -5.46 15.91 3.04
N GLU A 324 -4.37 15.67 3.77
CA GLU A 324 -2.98 15.85 3.30
C GLU A 324 -2.37 14.56 2.75
N ARG A 325 -2.76 13.40 3.30
CA ARG A 325 -2.25 12.08 2.90
C ARG A 325 -3.30 11.01 3.18
N VAL A 326 -3.31 9.94 2.38
CA VAL A 326 -4.18 8.78 2.54
C VAL A 326 -3.34 7.57 2.93
N PHE A 327 -3.54 7.02 4.12
CA PHE A 327 -2.83 5.81 4.55
C PHE A 327 -3.51 4.53 4.07
N GLY A 328 -4.83 4.58 3.86
CA GLY A 328 -5.57 3.44 3.36
C GLY A 328 -7.07 3.60 3.44
N ILE A 329 -7.75 2.69 2.76
CA ILE A 329 -9.17 2.41 2.87
C ILE A 329 -9.34 0.91 3.07
N LYS A 330 -10.33 0.50 3.87
CA LYS A 330 -10.74 -0.89 4.03
C LYS A 330 -12.23 -1.02 3.86
N ILE A 331 -12.67 -1.99 3.07
CA ILE A 331 -14.08 -2.37 3.01
C ILE A 331 -14.42 -3.20 4.26
N LEU A 332 -15.52 -2.85 4.93
CA LEU A 332 -15.95 -3.51 6.17
C LEU A 332 -17.08 -4.53 5.96
N ALA A 333 -17.66 -4.60 4.76
CA ALA A 333 -18.71 -5.56 4.42
C ALA A 333 -18.57 -6.05 2.97
N ASP A 334 -18.90 -7.31 2.72
CA ASP A 334 -18.75 -7.93 1.40
C ASP A 334 -19.72 -7.34 0.35
N THR A 335 -20.86 -6.79 0.77
CA THR A 335 -21.86 -6.20 -0.13
C THR A 335 -22.53 -4.94 0.46
N PRO A 336 -22.90 -3.96 -0.37
CA PRO A 336 -23.66 -2.78 0.07
C PRO A 336 -25.04 -3.16 0.58
N THR A 337 -25.47 -2.54 1.68
CA THR A 337 -26.85 -2.64 2.18
C THR A 337 -27.61 -1.39 1.78
N LYS A 338 -28.69 -1.54 0.99
CA LYS A 338 -29.46 -0.40 0.45
C LYS A 338 -28.57 0.65 -0.24
N ASN A 339 -27.63 0.18 -1.08
CA ASN A 339 -26.63 1.00 -1.79
C ASN A 339 -25.55 1.63 -0.90
N TRP A 340 -25.49 1.34 0.40
CA TRP A 340 -24.46 1.87 1.29
C TRP A 340 -23.40 0.80 1.56
N LEU A 341 -22.15 1.07 1.19
CA LEU A 341 -20.99 0.22 1.46
C LEU A 341 -20.22 0.75 2.69
N PRO A 342 -20.19 0.01 3.80
CA PRO A 342 -19.38 0.35 4.97
C PRO A 342 -17.87 0.27 4.65
N ILE A 343 -17.14 1.34 4.94
CA ILE A 343 -15.70 1.45 4.76
C ILE A 343 -15.04 2.09 5.99
N ARG A 344 -13.76 1.80 6.19
CA ARG A 344 -12.89 2.48 7.14
C ARG A 344 -11.83 3.25 6.37
N VAL A 345 -11.72 4.54 6.62
CA VAL A 345 -10.67 5.40 6.05
C VAL A 345 -9.60 5.70 7.10
N ASP A 346 -8.35 5.79 6.69
CA ASP A 346 -7.21 6.18 7.51
C ASP A 346 -6.44 7.30 6.78
N LEU A 347 -6.54 8.53 7.30
CA LEU A 347 -6.16 9.76 6.62
C LEU A 347 -5.24 10.60 7.50
N SER A 348 -4.38 11.41 6.90
CA SER A 348 -3.72 12.55 7.56
C SER A 348 -4.52 13.80 7.26
N VAL A 349 -4.95 14.50 8.31
CA VAL A 349 -5.83 15.66 8.21
C VAL A 349 -5.13 16.89 8.77
N LYS A 350 -5.06 17.95 7.98
CA LYS A 350 -4.42 19.21 8.37
C LYS A 350 -5.10 19.81 9.60
N GLY A 351 -4.31 20.04 10.64
CA GLY A 351 -4.79 20.58 11.92
C GLY A 351 -5.37 19.55 12.89
N LEU A 352 -5.51 18.28 12.50
CA LEU A 352 -6.00 17.19 13.34
C LEU A 352 -5.00 16.03 13.49
N GLY A 353 -4.12 15.84 12.50
CA GLY A 353 -3.17 14.72 12.45
C GLY A 353 -3.79 13.47 11.84
N ARG A 354 -3.33 12.28 12.27
CA ARG A 354 -3.87 11.01 11.78
C ARG A 354 -5.30 10.82 12.29
N TRP A 355 -6.23 10.58 11.38
CA TRP A 355 -7.65 10.43 11.63
C TRP A 355 -8.17 9.16 10.96
N GLN A 356 -8.78 8.29 11.76
CA GLN A 356 -9.37 7.04 11.31
C GLN A 356 -10.85 7.02 11.67
N HIS A 357 -11.70 6.63 10.72
CA HIS A 357 -13.14 6.66 10.92
C HIS A 357 -13.86 5.64 10.05
N ASP A 358 -14.96 5.10 10.60
CA ASP A 358 -15.87 4.21 9.90
C ASP A 358 -17.01 5.04 9.34
N LEU A 359 -17.28 4.87 8.05
CA LEU A 359 -18.36 5.56 7.35
C LEU A 359 -18.94 4.67 6.26
N SER A 360 -20.05 5.08 5.67
CA SER A 360 -20.67 4.35 4.56
C SER A 360 -20.74 5.23 3.32
N VAL A 361 -20.25 4.71 2.20
CA VAL A 361 -20.27 5.39 0.89
C VAL A 361 -21.39 4.85 0.02
N CYS A 362 -21.99 5.73 -0.78
CA CYS A 362 -23.06 5.33 -1.70
C CYS A 362 -22.47 4.63 -2.93
N ILE A 363 -22.96 3.43 -3.22
CA ILE A 363 -22.68 2.60 -4.40
C ILE A 363 -24.02 2.36 -5.11
N PRO A 364 -24.42 3.23 -6.07
CA PRO A 364 -25.63 3.02 -6.85
C PRO A 364 -25.58 1.70 -7.66
N PRO A 365 -26.74 1.06 -7.89
CA PRO A 365 -26.83 -0.23 -8.57
C PRO A 365 -26.47 -0.15 -10.06
N GLU A 366 -26.74 0.98 -10.72
CA GLU A 366 -26.26 1.26 -12.07
C GLU A 366 -25.20 2.38 -11.98
N PRO A 367 -23.93 2.10 -12.31
CA PRO A 367 -22.91 3.13 -12.32
C PRO A 367 -23.18 4.08 -13.49
N ILE A 368 -22.90 5.37 -13.28
CA ILE A 368 -22.97 6.37 -14.35
C ILE A 368 -21.90 6.01 -15.38
N ARG A 369 -22.34 5.56 -16.56
CA ARG A 369 -21.46 5.07 -17.60
C ARG A 369 -20.58 6.20 -18.11
N ARG A 370 -19.30 5.90 -18.26
CA ARG A 370 -18.36 6.74 -19.00
C ARG A 370 -18.85 6.88 -20.44
N TRP A 371 -18.95 8.10 -20.95
CA TRP A 371 -18.94 8.29 -22.40
C TRP A 371 -17.52 8.08 -22.88
N SER A 372 -17.31 7.14 -23.81
CA SER A 372 -16.04 7.09 -24.53
C SER A 372 -15.84 8.41 -25.28
N PHE A 373 -14.59 8.77 -25.60
CA PHE A 373 -14.32 9.95 -26.42
C PHE A 373 -15.04 9.86 -27.79
N ASP A 374 -15.18 8.65 -28.33
CA ASP A 374 -15.93 8.38 -29.55
C ASP A 374 -17.45 8.59 -29.37
N GLU A 375 -18.00 8.24 -28.21
CA GLU A 375 -19.42 8.48 -27.86
C GLU A 375 -19.71 9.97 -27.60
N PHE A 376 -18.73 10.73 -27.09
CA PHE A 376 -18.84 12.17 -26.90
C PHE A 376 -18.91 12.93 -28.25
N LEU A 377 -18.20 12.44 -29.28
CA LEU A 377 -18.25 12.99 -30.64
C LEU A 377 -19.47 12.52 -31.45
N ALA A 378 -20.07 11.36 -31.11
CA ALA A 378 -21.24 10.83 -31.80
C ALA A 378 -22.53 11.62 -31.57
N GLY A 379 -22.54 12.55 -30.59
CA GLY A 379 -23.74 13.30 -30.19
C GLY A 379 -24.81 12.39 -29.57
N PRO A 380 -25.87 12.96 -28.95
CA PRO A 380 -26.95 12.14 -28.39
C PRO A 380 -27.59 11.34 -29.54
N CYS A 381 -27.38 10.03 -29.52
CA CYS A 381 -28.09 9.11 -30.38
C CYS A 381 -29.57 9.20 -30.00
N VAL A 382 -30.34 9.95 -30.80
CA VAL A 382 -31.80 10.05 -30.66
C VAL A 382 -32.34 8.64 -30.87
N ARG A 383 -32.67 7.96 -29.76
CA ARG A 383 -33.46 6.73 -29.83
C ARG A 383 -34.87 7.15 -30.26
N GLY A 384 -35.22 6.79 -31.50
CA GLY A 384 -36.59 6.85 -32.01
C GLY A 384 -37.49 5.78 -31.39
#